data_AF-A0A2E8R019-F1
#
_entry.id   AF-A0A2E8R019-F1
#
_cell.length_a   1.000
_cell.length_b   1.000
_cell.length_c   1.000
_cell.angle_alpha   90.00
_cell.angle_beta   90.00
_cell.angle_gamma   90.00
#
_symmetry.space_group_name_H-M   'P 1'
#
loop_
_entity.id
_entity.type
_entity.pdbx_description
1 polymer ?
#
loop_
_entity_poly.entity_id
_entity_poly.type
_entity_poly.pdbx_seq_one_letter_code
_entity_poly.pdbx_strand_id
1 'polypeptide(L)'
;DSLNGLGSDDRLRYDTPTFADAKLGHDFDVTPLGTTAVSLDYMETDDQSANGNEGNSYILAGVQVIDKIGTEIYSTIRLFDVDLPAIATDDIFIGAVGARVKF
;
A
#
# COMPACT_ATOMS: atom_id res chain seq x y z
N ASP A 1 -21.27 41.25 -31.52
CA ASP A 1 -21.37 39.98 -30.76
C ASP A 1 -20.48 38.94 -31.41
N SER A 2 -19.19 38.94 -31.09
CA SER A 2 -18.53 38.41 -29.87
C SER A 2 -18.24 36.91 -30.01
N LEU A 3 -16.97 36.67 -30.34
CA LEU A 3 -16.21 35.43 -30.34
C LEU A 3 -16.50 34.55 -29.12
N ASN A 4 -17.26 33.47 -29.28
CA ASN A 4 -17.33 32.38 -28.30
C ASN A 4 -16.89 31.08 -28.99
N GLY A 5 -15.62 31.05 -29.38
CA GLY A 5 -14.93 29.92 -30.02
C GLY A 5 -13.74 29.43 -29.20
N LEU A 6 -13.80 29.53 -27.86
CA LEU A 6 -12.81 28.98 -26.95
C LEU A 6 -13.54 28.14 -25.92
N GLY A 7 -13.85 26.90 -26.30
CA GLY A 7 -14.11 25.84 -25.34
C GLY A 7 -12.93 25.79 -24.38
N SER A 8 -13.20 26.06 -23.11
CA SER A 8 -12.22 26.01 -22.05
C SER A 8 -11.94 24.56 -21.66
N ASP A 9 -11.55 23.71 -22.61
CA ASP A 9 -11.30 22.27 -22.39
C ASP A 9 -10.03 21.78 -23.09
N ASP A 10 -9.03 22.67 -23.22
CA ASP A 10 -7.64 22.26 -23.51
C ASP A 10 -6.70 22.80 -22.42
N ARG A 11 -7.16 22.72 -21.17
CA ARG A 11 -6.25 22.67 -20.04
C ARG A 11 -5.88 21.20 -19.90
N LEU A 12 -4.58 20.89 -19.91
CA LEU A 12 -4.05 19.66 -19.34
C LEU A 12 -4.72 19.49 -17.97
N ARG A 13 -5.80 18.71 -17.92
CA ARG A 13 -6.63 18.54 -16.74
C ARG A 13 -5.78 17.70 -15.81
N TYR A 14 -5.23 18.31 -14.76
CA TYR A 14 -4.63 17.53 -13.69
C TYR A 14 -5.77 16.76 -13.04
N ASP A 15 -5.77 15.45 -13.21
CA ASP A 15 -6.79 14.61 -12.60
C ASP A 15 -6.51 14.52 -11.10
N THR A 16 -7.57 14.36 -10.30
CA THR A 16 -7.44 14.47 -8.84
C THR A 16 -6.91 13.14 -8.31
N PRO A 17 -5.76 13.12 -7.61
CA PRO A 17 -5.21 11.90 -7.07
C PRO A 17 -6.20 11.21 -6.14
N THR A 18 -6.39 9.91 -6.33
CA THR A 18 -7.23 9.09 -5.45
C THR A 18 -6.43 7.99 -4.78
N PHE A 19 -6.92 7.56 -3.62
CA PHE A 19 -6.31 6.53 -2.81
C PHE A 19 -7.41 5.75 -2.10
N ALA A 20 -7.37 4.43 -2.20
CA ALA A 20 -8.21 3.52 -1.45
C ALA A 20 -7.37 2.40 -0.85
N ASP A 21 -7.72 1.99 0.37
CA ASP A 21 -7.05 0.90 1.07
C ASP A 21 -8.08 0.08 1.86
N ALA A 22 -7.88 -1.24 1.86
CA ALA A 22 -8.65 -2.17 2.65
C ALA A 22 -7.71 -3.18 3.30
N LYS A 23 -7.89 -3.38 4.62
CA LYS A 23 -7.09 -4.31 5.42
C LYS A 23 -7.99 -5.21 6.26
N LEU A 24 -7.61 -6.48 6.35
CA LEU A 24 -8.18 -7.44 7.29
C LEU A 24 -7.07 -8.15 8.05
N GLY A 25 -7.31 -8.46 9.33
CA GLY A 25 -6.35 -9.17 10.16
C GLY A 25 -7.01 -9.93 11.29
N HIS A 26 -6.27 -10.89 11.83
CA HIS A 26 -6.70 -11.71 12.96
C HIS A 26 -5.54 -12.06 13.88
N ASP A 27 -5.86 -12.16 15.16
CA ASP A 27 -4.95 -12.52 16.23
C ASP A 27 -5.17 -13.98 16.62
N PHE A 28 -4.07 -14.71 16.78
CA PHE A 28 -4.05 -16.13 17.08
C PHE A 28 -3.22 -16.38 18.33
N ASP A 29 -3.79 -17.09 19.30
CA ASP A 29 -3.08 -17.56 20.48
C ASP A 29 -2.68 -19.04 20.30
N VAL A 30 -1.87 -19.29 19.28
CA VAL A 30 -1.50 -20.66 18.83
C VAL A 30 -0.10 -21.10 19.25
N THR A 31 0.68 -20.19 19.85
CA THR A 31 2.05 -20.47 20.31
C THR A 31 2.19 -20.14 21.80
N PRO A 32 3.12 -20.81 22.52
CA PRO A 32 3.41 -20.46 23.91
C PRO A 32 4.25 -19.18 24.06
N LEU A 33 4.64 -18.52 22.96
CA LEU A 33 5.45 -17.31 22.99
C LEU A 33 4.63 -16.06 23.31
N GLY A 34 3.35 -16.08 22.94
CA GLY A 34 2.44 -14.95 22.96
C GLY A 34 1.61 -14.90 21.68
N THR A 35 0.82 -13.84 21.52
CA THR A 35 -0.09 -13.66 20.39
C THR A 35 0.67 -13.55 19.06
N THR A 36 0.15 -14.23 18.04
CA THR A 36 0.54 -14.09 16.64
C THR A 36 -0.55 -13.32 15.89
N ALA A 37 -0.24 -12.17 15.33
CA ALA A 37 -1.17 -11.41 14.48
C ALA A 37 -0.80 -11.58 13.00
N VAL A 38 -1.79 -11.75 12.13
CA VAL A 38 -1.60 -11.80 10.67
C VAL A 38 -2.59 -10.83 10.02
N SER A 39 -2.16 -10.12 8.97
CA SER A 39 -3.04 -9.27 8.16
C SER A 39 -2.72 -9.35 6.67
N LEU A 40 -3.76 -9.09 5.87
CA LEU A 40 -3.72 -8.89 4.43
C LEU A 40 -4.25 -7.49 4.11
N ASP A 41 -3.59 -6.80 3.21
CA ASP A 41 -3.94 -5.45 2.77
C ASP A 41 -4.01 -5.40 1.24
N TYR A 42 -4.95 -4.60 0.72
CA TYR A 42 -5.00 -4.17 -0.67
C TYR A 42 -5.07 -2.65 -0.72
N MET A 43 -4.24 -2.05 -1.57
CA MET A 43 -4.15 -0.60 -1.75
C MET A 43 -4.17 -0.29 -3.23
N GLU A 44 -4.93 0.74 -3.61
CA GLU A 44 -5.05 1.22 -4.99
C GLU A 44 -4.89 2.75 -5.01
N THR A 45 -4.22 3.24 -6.05
CA THR A 45 -3.97 4.65 -6.28
C THR A 45 -4.17 5.00 -7.73
N ASP A 46 -4.76 6.17 -7.95
CA ASP A 46 -4.92 6.78 -9.28
C ASP A 46 -4.33 8.20 -9.25
N ASP A 47 -3.66 8.58 -10.32
CA ASP A 47 -3.00 9.88 -10.52
C ASP A 47 -2.04 10.32 -9.39
N GLN A 48 -1.51 9.38 -8.59
CA GLN A 48 -0.81 9.71 -7.33
C GLN A 48 0.48 10.52 -7.53
N SER A 49 1.22 10.25 -8.62
CA SER A 49 2.49 10.92 -8.94
C SER A 49 2.44 11.76 -10.22
N ALA A 50 1.58 11.39 -11.17
CA ALA A 50 1.30 12.11 -12.41
C ALA A 50 -0.01 11.59 -13.00
N ASN A 51 -0.63 12.37 -13.89
CA ASN A 51 -1.84 11.96 -14.59
C ASN A 51 -1.66 10.63 -15.33
N GLY A 52 -2.64 9.74 -15.19
CA GLY A 52 -2.67 8.42 -15.80
C GLY A 52 -1.76 7.39 -15.12
N ASN A 53 -1.16 7.73 -13.97
CA ASN A 53 -0.41 6.75 -13.19
C ASN A 53 -1.37 5.96 -12.30
N GLU A 54 -1.49 4.68 -12.58
CA GLU A 54 -2.25 3.75 -11.76
C GLU A 54 -1.28 2.88 -10.95
N GLY A 55 -1.67 2.52 -9.73
CA GLY A 55 -0.86 1.68 -8.88
C GLY A 55 -1.71 0.83 -7.95
N ASN A 56 -1.33 -0.43 -7.79
CA ASN A 56 -2.00 -1.32 -6.86
C ASN A 56 -0.97 -2.16 -6.08
N SER A 57 -1.36 -2.64 -4.90
CA SER A 57 -0.48 -3.51 -4.13
C SER A 57 -1.21 -4.41 -3.15
N TYR A 58 -0.58 -5.55 -2.89
CA TYR A 58 -0.98 -6.50 -1.85
C TYR A 58 0.09 -6.57 -0.77
N ILE A 59 -0.32 -6.60 0.49
CA ILE A 59 0.61 -6.76 1.63
C ILE A 59 0.19 -7.97 2.44
N LEU A 60 1.14 -8.84 2.77
CA LEU A 60 0.99 -9.79 3.87
C LEU A 60 1.90 -9.37 5.01
N ALA A 61 1.34 -9.25 6.20
CA ALA A 61 2.06 -8.87 7.40
C ALA A 61 1.82 -9.86 8.54
N GLY A 62 2.87 -10.14 9.29
CA GLY A 62 2.84 -11.01 10.46
C GLY A 62 3.59 -10.39 11.64
N VAL A 63 3.02 -10.51 12.84
CA VAL A 63 3.63 -10.09 14.10
C VAL A 63 3.60 -11.23 15.08
N GLN A 64 4.72 -11.51 15.74
CA GLN A 64 4.80 -12.42 16.89
C GLN A 64 5.17 -11.61 18.13
N VAL A 65 4.29 -11.62 19.13
CA VAL A 65 4.60 -11.12 20.47
C VAL A 65 5.30 -12.21 21.27
N ILE A 66 6.42 -11.87 21.91
CA ILE A 66 7.17 -12.75 22.82
C ILE A 66 7.08 -12.16 24.22
N ASP A 67 6.01 -12.48 24.92
CA ASP A 67 5.61 -11.84 26.19
C ASP A 67 6.71 -11.94 27.25
N LYS A 68 7.35 -13.12 27.32
CA LYS A 68 8.37 -13.43 28.32
C LYS A 68 9.57 -12.47 28.31
N ILE A 69 9.87 -11.87 27.17
CA ILE A 69 11.02 -10.98 26.99
C ILE A 69 10.59 -9.59 26.48
N GLY A 70 9.31 -9.24 26.58
CA GLY A 70 8.80 -7.93 26.17
C GLY A 70 9.15 -7.56 24.73
N THR A 71 9.27 -8.53 23.83
CA THR A 71 9.76 -8.34 22.46
C THR A 71 8.65 -8.65 21.47
N GLU A 72 8.60 -7.93 20.36
CA GLU A 72 7.75 -8.22 19.21
C GLU A 72 8.62 -8.35 17.98
N ILE A 73 8.35 -9.35 17.15
CA ILE A 73 9.00 -9.53 15.84
C ILE A 73 7.93 -9.29 14.77
N TYR A 74 8.24 -8.47 13.79
CA TYR A 74 7.35 -8.16 12.68
C TYR A 74 8.01 -8.51 11.34
N SER A 75 7.17 -8.93 10.39
CA SER A 75 7.56 -9.19 9.02
C SER A 75 6.46 -8.72 8.09
N THR A 76 6.85 -8.18 6.93
CA THR A 76 5.93 -7.79 5.87
C THR A 76 6.51 -8.18 4.53
N ILE A 77 5.63 -8.55 3.62
CA ILE A 77 5.91 -8.64 2.19
C ILE A 77 4.87 -7.81 1.44
N ARG A 78 5.30 -7.10 0.40
CA ARG A 78 4.45 -6.32 -0.48
C ARG A 78 4.75 -6.67 -1.93
N LEU A 79 3.69 -6.90 -2.70
CA LEU A 79 3.71 -6.99 -4.15
C LEU A 79 3.14 -5.67 -4.68
N PHE A 80 3.91 -4.94 -5.47
CA PHE A 80 3.53 -3.63 -6.00
C PHE A 80 3.53 -3.69 -7.52
N ASP A 81 2.43 -3.26 -8.11
CA ASP A 81 2.22 -3.17 -9.54
C ASP A 81 1.86 -1.71 -9.88
N VAL A 82 2.42 -1.22 -10.97
CA VAL A 82 2.28 0.18 -11.40
C VAL A 82 2.12 0.20 -12.90
N ASP A 83 1.10 0.92 -13.36
CA ASP A 83 0.93 1.25 -14.76
C ASP A 83 1.26 2.73 -14.98
N LEU A 84 2.27 2.97 -15.82
CA LEU A 84 2.74 4.32 -16.18
C LEU A 84 2.51 4.58 -17.67
N PRO A 85 1.99 5.76 -18.06
CA PRO A 85 1.78 6.09 -19.47
C PRO A 85 3.08 6.04 -20.28
N ALA A 86 3.09 5.23 -21.35
CA ALA A 86 4.20 5.09 -22.29
C ALA A 86 5.52 4.56 -21.69
N ILE A 87 5.50 3.98 -20.49
CA ILE A 87 6.66 3.37 -19.84
C ILE A 87 6.29 1.93 -19.46
N ALA A 88 7.08 0.96 -19.94
CA ALA A 88 6.95 -0.41 -19.48
C ALA A 88 7.49 -0.52 -18.03
N THR A 89 6.69 -1.14 -17.18
CA THR A 89 6.96 -1.35 -15.75
C THR A 89 7.08 -2.84 -15.46
N ASP A 90 7.82 -3.16 -14.40
CA ASP A 90 7.93 -4.51 -13.85
C ASP A 90 7.36 -4.50 -12.42
N ASP A 91 6.77 -5.62 -12.02
CA ASP A 91 6.31 -5.83 -10.65
C ASP A 91 7.47 -5.71 -9.66
N ILE A 92 7.21 -5.03 -8.54
CA ILE A 92 8.18 -4.87 -7.45
C ILE A 92 7.78 -5.73 -6.27
N PHE A 93 8.70 -6.59 -5.83
CA PHE A 93 8.61 -7.30 -4.55
C PHE A 93 9.40 -6.56 -3.47
N ILE A 94 8.76 -6.27 -2.33
CA ILE A 94 9.40 -5.64 -1.16
C ILE A 94 9.18 -6.53 0.06
N GLY A 95 10.27 -6.88 0.75
CA GLY A 95 10.21 -7.57 2.04
C GLY A 95 10.83 -6.73 3.15
N ALA A 96 10.24 -6.75 4.34
CA ALA A 96 10.80 -6.12 5.53
C ALA A 96 10.63 -7.02 6.76
N VAL A 97 11.60 -6.93 7.68
CA VAL A 97 11.57 -7.59 8.99
C VAL A 97 12.11 -6.65 10.05
N GLY A 98 11.70 -6.83 11.30
CA GLY A 98 12.34 -6.14 12.42
C GLY A 98 11.77 -6.57 13.76
N ALA A 99 12.21 -5.89 14.81
CA ALA A 99 11.79 -6.18 16.17
C ALA A 99 11.65 -4.92 17.03
N ARG A 100 10.75 -4.96 18.01
CA ARG A 100 10.54 -3.94 19.04
C ARG A 100 10.74 -4.56 20.41
N VAL A 101 11.56 -3.95 21.26
CA VAL A 101 11.78 -4.36 22.66
C VAL A 101 11.22 -3.30 23.60
N LYS A 102 10.41 -3.72 24.58
CA LYS A 102 9.82 -2.85 25.61
C LYS A 102 10.61 -3.02 26.92
N PHE A 103 10.88 -1.92 27.61
CA PHE A 103 11.64 -1.85 28.86
C PHE A 103 10.86 -1.11 29.95
#